data_AF-J3YT94-F1
#
_entry.id   AF-J3YT94-F1
#
_cell.length_a   1.000
_cell.length_b   1.000
_cell.length_c   1.000
_cell.angle_alpha   90.00
_cell.angle_beta   90.00
_cell.angle_gamma   90.00
#
_symmetry.space_group_name_H-M   'P 1'
#
loop_
_entity.id
_entity.type
_entity.pdbx_description
1 polymer ?
#
loop_
_entity_poly.entity_id
_entity_poly.type
_entity_poly.pdbx_seq_one_letter_code
_entity_poly.pdbx_strand_id
1 'polypeptide(L)'
;MNYVCPTIVSNPGIHIKKWSPSSCGKIFNNTFYTQSIVFIRYATYVYFISSPNINGKSTYVRQIVLIVILAYIESFIPADEESIGLID
;
A
#
# COMPACT_ATOMS: atom_id res chain seq x y z
N MET A 1 -2.79 -16.32 -6.06
CA MET A 1 -2.45 -14.89 -6.22
C MET A 1 -3.76 -14.14 -6.19
N ASN A 2 -4.00 -13.35 -5.15
CA ASN A 2 -5.22 -12.54 -5.06
C ASN A 2 -4.91 -11.15 -5.57
N TYR A 3 -5.66 -10.75 -6.59
CA TYR A 3 -5.72 -9.39 -7.09
C TYR A 3 -7.12 -8.89 -6.78
N VAL A 4 -7.21 -7.73 -6.16
CA VAL A 4 -8.49 -7.13 -5.75
C VAL A 4 -8.70 -5.81 -6.46
N CYS A 5 -9.96 -5.53 -6.81
CA CYS A 5 -10.35 -4.23 -7.29
C CYS A 5 -10.38 -3.27 -6.09
N PRO A 6 -9.62 -2.17 -6.12
CA PRO A 6 -9.59 -1.21 -5.02
C PRO A 6 -10.94 -0.49 -4.89
N THR A 7 -11.34 -0.22 -3.65
CA THR A 7 -12.57 0.54 -3.38
C THR A 7 -12.22 1.97 -3.00
N ILE A 8 -12.66 2.94 -3.81
CA ILE A 8 -12.53 4.36 -3.46
C ILE A 8 -13.65 4.71 -2.46
N VAL A 9 -13.27 5.24 -1.30
CA VAL A 9 -14.21 5.62 -0.23
C VAL A 9 -14.20 7.13 -0.02
N SER A 10 -15.33 7.68 0.43
CA SER A 10 -15.46 9.12 0.73
C SER A 10 -14.62 9.54 1.93
N ASN A 11 -14.43 8.64 2.88
CA ASN A 11 -13.71 8.93 4.11
C ASN A 11 -12.20 8.91 3.86
N PRO A 12 -11.46 9.92 4.32
CA PRO A 12 -10.04 9.97 4.08
C PRO A 12 -9.28 8.93 4.92
N GLY A 13 -8.33 8.25 4.26
CA GLY A 13 -7.51 7.20 4.86
C GLY A 13 -7.02 6.22 3.82
N ILE A 14 -6.13 5.32 4.20
CA ILE A 14 -5.63 4.24 3.34
C ILE A 14 -5.66 2.96 4.17
N HIS A 15 -6.39 1.96 3.69
CA HIS A 15 -6.51 0.66 4.34
C HIS A 15 -6.17 -0.42 3.34
N ILE A 16 -5.05 -1.10 3.56
CA ILE A 16 -4.53 -2.16 2.69
C ILE A 16 -4.24 -3.39 3.55
N LYS A 17 -4.80 -4.54 3.18
CA LYS A 17 -4.66 -5.79 3.91
C LYS A 17 -3.82 -6.78 3.11
N LYS A 18 -2.72 -7.26 3.72
CA LYS A 18 -1.83 -8.29 3.17
C LYS A 18 -1.42 -8.06 1.71
N TRP A 19 -0.98 -6.84 1.41
CA TRP A 19 -0.41 -6.54 0.11
C TRP A 19 0.92 -7.28 -0.11
N SER A 20 1.11 -7.80 -1.32
CA SER A 20 2.22 -8.69 -1.69
C SER A 20 2.89 -8.28 -3.02
N PRO A 21 4.02 -7.55 -2.99
CA PRO A 21 4.72 -7.14 -4.21
C PRO A 21 5.38 -8.29 -4.96
N SER A 22 5.71 -9.40 -4.28
CA SER A 22 6.21 -10.61 -4.93
C SER A 22 5.19 -11.22 -5.89
N SER A 23 3.90 -10.87 -5.74
CA SER A 23 2.83 -11.30 -6.64
C SER A 23 2.83 -10.52 -7.97
N CYS A 24 3.46 -9.34 -8.05
CA CYS A 24 3.60 -8.55 -9.28
C CYS A 24 4.66 -9.08 -10.27
N GLY A 25 5.07 -10.35 -10.16
CA GLY A 25 6.06 -10.99 -11.04
C GLY A 25 7.52 -10.78 -10.63
N LYS A 26 8.46 -11.31 -11.43
CA LYS A 26 9.92 -11.30 -11.18
C LYS A 26 10.58 -9.91 -11.29
N ILE A 27 9.82 -8.83 -11.20
CA ILE A 27 10.32 -7.45 -11.30
C ILE A 27 11.23 -7.12 -10.10
N PHE A 28 11.03 -7.83 -9.00
CA PHE A 28 11.74 -7.64 -7.74
C PHE A 28 12.64 -8.84 -7.45
N ASN A 29 13.97 -8.66 -7.57
CA ASN A 29 14.96 -9.69 -7.23
C ASN A 29 15.11 -9.94 -5.71
N ASN A 30 14.48 -9.13 -4.87
CA ASN A 30 14.48 -9.30 -3.42
C ASN A 30 13.24 -10.03 -2.94
N THR A 31 13.40 -10.86 -1.90
CA THR A 31 12.28 -11.44 -1.15
C THR A 31 11.55 -10.34 -0.41
N PHE A 32 10.34 -10.01 -0.88
CA PHE A 32 9.45 -9.09 -0.19
C PHE A 32 8.42 -9.85 0.63
N TYR A 33 8.10 -9.30 1.79
CA TYR A 33 7.09 -9.84 2.69
C TYR A 33 5.74 -9.16 2.46
N THR A 34 4.67 -9.88 2.77
CA THR A 34 3.32 -9.31 2.79
C THR A 34 3.21 -8.25 3.88
N GLN A 35 2.57 -7.13 3.57
CA GLN A 35 2.43 -6.00 4.49
C GLN A 35 0.98 -5.55 4.58
N SER A 36 0.55 -5.14 5.77
CA SER A 36 -0.75 -4.49 5.96
C SER A 36 -0.52 -3.07 6.44
N ILE A 37 -1.30 -2.15 5.88
CA ILE A 37 -1.09 -0.71 6.03
C ILE A 37 -2.43 -0.09 6.40
N VAL A 38 -2.43 0.70 7.47
CA VAL A 38 -3.61 1.42 7.94
C VAL A 38 -3.17 2.84 8.28
N PHE A 39 -3.63 3.78 7.46
CA PHE A 39 -3.49 5.22 7.67
C PHE A 39 -4.87 5.82 7.90
N ILE A 40 -5.10 6.39 9.06
CA ILE A 40 -6.38 7.00 9.47
C ILE A 40 -6.18 8.52 9.54
N ARG A 41 -6.83 9.27 8.63
CA ARG A 41 -6.63 10.73 8.51
C ARG A 41 -7.25 11.52 9.67
N TYR A 42 -8.25 10.98 10.38
CA TYR A 42 -8.85 11.66 11.54
C TYR A 42 -7.99 11.66 12.81
N ALA A 43 -7.02 10.74 12.91
CA ALA A 43 -6.21 10.57 14.11
C ALA A 43 -4.81 11.21 13.99
N THR A 44 -4.20 11.16 12.81
CA THR A 44 -2.80 11.58 12.61
C THR A 44 -2.55 12.07 11.19
N TYR A 45 -1.84 13.21 11.08
CA TYR A 45 -1.44 13.81 9.81
C TYR A 45 -0.04 13.39 9.34
N VAL A 46 0.81 12.92 10.26
CA VAL A 46 2.21 12.55 10.00
C VAL A 46 2.51 11.21 10.63
N TYR A 47 3.12 10.30 9.85
CA TYR A 47 3.56 8.99 10.31
C TYR A 47 5.07 8.93 10.35
N PHE A 48 5.63 8.71 11.54
CA PHE A 48 7.07 8.51 11.73
C PHE A 48 7.42 7.05 11.50
N ILE A 49 8.23 6.80 10.48
CA ILE A 49 8.71 5.46 10.13
C ILE A 49 10.19 5.38 10.52
N SER A 50 10.49 4.69 11.62
CA SER A 50 11.86 4.41 12.05
C SER A 50 12.20 2.94 11.83
N SER A 51 13.44 2.69 11.38
CA SER A 51 14.01 1.34 11.36
C SER A 51 15.55 1.44 11.31
N PRO A 52 16.32 0.38 11.58
CA PRO A 52 17.76 0.39 11.29
C PRO A 52 17.99 0.67 9.80
N ASN A 53 19.02 1.45 9.48
CA ASN A 53 19.17 2.26 8.25
C ASN A 53 19.16 1.49 6.90
N ILE A 54 18.95 0.17 6.89
CA ILE A 54 19.09 -0.71 5.73
C ILE A 54 17.77 -1.46 5.37
N ASN A 55 16.74 -1.43 6.22
CA ASN A 55 15.61 -2.35 6.09
C ASN A 55 14.41 -1.85 5.25
N GLY A 56 14.66 -1.11 4.17
CA GLY A 56 13.63 -0.85 3.16
C GLY A 56 12.57 0.20 3.49
N LYS A 57 12.89 1.24 4.29
CA LYS A 57 11.97 2.37 4.57
C LYS A 57 11.52 3.11 3.32
N SER A 58 12.47 3.48 2.46
CA SER A 58 12.17 4.12 1.17
C SER A 58 11.37 3.19 0.26
N THR A 59 11.63 1.89 0.34
CA THR A 59 10.86 0.88 -0.40
C THR A 59 9.42 0.83 0.09
N TYR A 60 9.18 0.75 1.40
CA TYR A 60 7.84 0.77 1.99
C TYR A 60 7.04 2.02 1.56
N VAL A 61 7.66 3.20 1.63
CA VAL A 61 7.00 4.45 1.19
C VAL A 61 6.68 4.42 -0.31
N ARG A 62 7.61 3.98 -1.16
CA ARG A 62 7.36 3.87 -2.61
C ARG A 62 6.27 2.86 -2.93
N GLN A 63 6.19 1.77 -2.16
CA GLN A 63 5.17 0.75 -2.32
C GLN A 63 3.77 1.30 -2.01
N ILE A 64 3.62 2.08 -0.93
CA ILE A 64 2.37 2.78 -0.63
C ILE A 64 1.97 3.70 -1.77
N VAL A 65 2.89 4.53 -2.26
CA VAL A 65 2.61 5.48 -3.35
C VAL A 65 2.19 4.73 -4.62
N LEU A 66 2.84 3.61 -4.94
CA LEU A 66 2.50 2.80 -6.10
C LEU A 66 1.09 2.21 -5.98
N ILE A 67 0.74 1.66 -4.82
CA ILE A 67 -0.60 1.11 -4.54
C ILE A 67 -1.66 2.19 -4.73
N VAL A 68 -1.44 3.37 -4.16
CA VAL A 68 -2.33 4.52 -4.31
C VAL A 68 -2.51 4.88 -5.78
N ILE A 69 -1.44 5.02 -6.55
CA ILE A 69 -1.54 5.34 -7.98
C ILE A 69 -2.34 4.27 -8.73
N LEU A 70 -2.05 2.98 -8.47
CA LEU A 70 -2.78 1.87 -9.09
C LEU A 70 -4.28 1.93 -8.79
N ALA A 71 -4.66 2.33 -7.57
CA ALA A 71 -6.06 2.45 -7.21
C ALA A 71 -6.76 3.61 -7.92
N TYR A 72 -6.09 4.74 -8.09
CA TYR A 72 -6.66 5.90 -8.80
C TYR A 72 -6.82 5.69 -10.30
N ILE A 73 -6.07 4.76 -10.89
CA ILE A 73 -6.27 4.34 -12.29
C ILE A 73 -7.20 3.12 -12.42
N GLU A 74 -7.87 2.73 -11.33
CA GLU A 74 -8.77 1.56 -11.26
C GLU A 74 -8.10 0.23 -11.65
N SER A 75 -6.79 0.11 -11.41
CA SER A 75 -6.06 -1.13 -11.63
C SER A 75 -6.23 -2.08 -10.43
N PHE A 76 -6.28 -3.38 -10.73
CA PHE A 76 -6.23 -4.42 -9.70
C PHE A 76 -4.88 -4.42 -8.97
N ILE A 77 -4.92 -4.71 -7.67
CA ILE A 77 -3.75 -4.64 -6.77
C ILE A 77 -3.58 -5.99 -6.05
N PRO A 78 -2.34 -6.49 -5.88
CA PRO A 78 -2.09 -7.77 -5.22
C PRO A 78 -2.21 -7.67 -3.69
N ALA A 79 -3.44 -7.60 -3.20
CA ALA A 79 -3.78 -7.55 -1.78
C ALA A 79 -4.99 -8.45 -1.49
N ASP A 80 -5.29 -8.69 -0.22
CA ASP A 80 -6.52 -9.40 0.17
C ASP A 80 -7.72 -8.44 0.18
N GLU A 81 -7.52 -7.20 0.63
CA GLU A 81 -8.53 -6.14 0.67
C GLU A 81 -7.85 -4.77 0.54
N GLU A 82 -8.51 -3.84 -0.13
CA GLU A 82 -8.01 -2.47 -0.27
C GLU A 82 -9.13 -1.44 -0.36
N SER A 83 -9.00 -0.40 0.47
CA SER A 83 -9.82 0.80 0.38
C SER A 83 -8.98 2.06 0.55
N ILE A 84 -9.20 3.02 -0.34
CA ILE A 84 -8.48 4.29 -0.37
C ILE A 84 -9.48 5.42 -0.34
N GLY A 85 -9.32 6.29 0.65
CA GLY A 85 -10.03 7.54 0.74
C GLY A 85 -9.60 8.51 -0.34
N LEU A 86 -10.44 9.50 -0.61
CA LEU A 86 -10.07 10.61 -1.48
C LEU A 86 -8.83 11.34 -0.94
N ILE A 87 -7.84 11.50 -1.82
CA ILE A 87 -6.56 12.16 -1.63
C ILE A 87 -6.60 13.35 -2.59
N ASP A 88 -6.55 14.55 -2.02
CA ASP A 88 -6.53 15.85 -2.70
C ASP A 88 -5.42 16.69 -2.05
#